data_AF-A0AAD6FYQ8-F1
#
_entry.id   AF-A0AAD6FYQ8-F1
#
_cell.length_a   1.000
_cell.length_b   1.000
_cell.length_c   1.000
_cell.angle_alpha   90.00
_cell.angle_beta   90.00
_cell.angle_gamma   90.00
#
_symmetry.space_group_name_H-M   'P 1'
#
loop_
_entity.id
_entity.type
_entity.pdbx_description
1 polymer ?
#
loop_
_entity_poly.entity_id
_entity_poly.type
_entity_poly.pdbx_seq_one_letter_code
_entity_poly.pdbx_strand_id
1 'polypeptide(L)'
;MKFTNMVLAASAAGMAVAYPRGRDVMPNKRSIEKKRATGFTWVGVSESGAEFGSAIPGTLGTDYTWPVTSKIQVLRDAGMNIFRVPFLMERLVPGSITGTLDATYLADLKTTVNFITASGAYAVLDPHNYGRYSGSVISSTDNFKTWWTTVATEFASNDKVIFDTNNEYHDMDQTLVLNLNQAAIDGIRAAGATSQYIFVEGNAWTGAWSWTSNNDNMKGLTDPQDKIVYEMHQYLDSDSSGTSETCVSSTIGQERLESATTWLKDNGKKGFIGEFAGGVNSVCESAVEGMLSYMSENTDVWMGAEWWAAGPWWGSYMYSLEPTDGPAYSTYLPILEKYFVSGSSSSSSSSSSSTSTTSSSSSTTTTVTTVATTSATTTAVQHTTTSTSTTAPVEVTSAPNSQVEVSSPAAQTTTVPAATTTLITKTSSTQSNTSTAASCSTTGAAAGTVPHWYQCGGLNWTGATACESGYTCVEQNPYYSQCL
;
A
#
# COMPACT_ATOMS: atom_id res chain seq x y z
N MET A 1 2.76 87.92 2.70
CA MET A 1 2.38 87.09 3.87
C MET A 1 2.02 85.71 3.37
N LYS A 2 2.43 84.63 4.07
CA LYS A 2 1.86 83.25 4.13
C LYS A 2 1.46 82.59 2.77
N PHE A 3 2.20 81.57 2.30
CA PHE A 3 1.92 80.12 2.49
C PHE A 3 0.69 79.59 1.74
N THR A 4 0.65 78.43 1.05
CA THR A 4 1.66 77.58 0.36
C THR A 4 0.90 76.54 -0.48
N ASN A 5 1.54 76.00 -1.54
CA ASN A 5 1.38 74.66 -2.13
C ASN A 5 -0.01 73.98 -2.21
N MET A 6 -0.42 73.62 -3.43
CA MET A 6 -0.55 72.19 -3.77
C MET A 6 -0.29 71.93 -5.26
N VAL A 7 0.33 70.79 -5.56
CA VAL A 7 0.81 70.38 -6.90
C VAL A 7 0.28 68.97 -7.20
N LEU A 8 0.33 68.58 -8.49
CA LEU A 8 0.02 67.28 -9.08
C LEU A 8 -1.46 66.95 -9.33
N ALA A 9 -1.85 67.16 -10.59
CA ALA A 9 -2.83 66.31 -11.24
C ALA A 9 -2.18 64.97 -11.64
N ALA A 10 -2.90 63.86 -11.44
CA ALA A 10 -2.62 62.58 -12.05
C ALA A 10 -3.94 61.98 -12.54
N SER A 11 -4.08 61.85 -13.86
CA SER A 11 -5.32 61.41 -14.51
C SER A 11 -5.51 59.90 -14.35
N ALA A 12 -6.64 59.47 -13.81
CA ALA A 12 -6.97 58.05 -13.72
C ALA A 12 -7.38 57.49 -15.10
N ALA A 13 -6.68 56.47 -15.57
CA ALA A 13 -7.09 55.66 -16.72
C ALA A 13 -7.64 54.32 -16.20
N GLY A 14 -8.97 54.19 -16.17
CA GLY A 14 -9.62 52.93 -15.84
C GLY A 14 -9.62 51.98 -17.04
N MET A 15 -9.04 50.80 -16.89
CA MET A 15 -9.28 49.68 -17.82
C MET A 15 -10.30 48.72 -17.21
N ALA A 16 -11.52 48.77 -17.73
CA ALA A 16 -12.51 47.73 -17.49
C ALA A 16 -12.23 46.54 -18.43
N VAL A 17 -11.80 45.40 -17.88
CA VAL A 17 -11.72 44.15 -18.65
C VAL A 17 -13.06 43.43 -18.53
N ALA A 18 -13.77 43.34 -19.66
CA ALA A 18 -15.06 42.65 -19.72
C ALA A 18 -14.86 41.13 -19.65
N TYR A 19 -15.63 40.46 -18.79
CA TYR A 19 -15.65 39.01 -18.65
C TYR A 19 -16.65 38.40 -19.67
N PRO A 20 -16.21 37.54 -20.61
CA PRO A 20 -17.14 36.79 -21.46
C PRO A 20 -17.66 35.57 -20.69
N ARG A 21 -18.95 35.58 -20.34
CA ARG A 21 -19.66 34.33 -20.04
C ARG A 21 -19.88 33.56 -21.34
N GLY A 22 -19.36 32.34 -21.42
CA GLY A 22 -19.63 31.41 -22.51
C GLY A 22 -19.54 29.97 -22.02
N ARG A 23 -20.70 29.32 -21.83
CA ARG A 23 -20.79 27.86 -21.90
C ARG A 23 -20.73 27.44 -23.38
N ASP A 24 -20.59 26.13 -23.61
CA ASP A 24 -20.72 25.46 -24.90
C ASP A 24 -19.52 25.61 -25.87
N VAL A 25 -18.38 25.05 -25.47
CA VAL A 25 -17.37 24.53 -26.41
C VAL A 25 -16.96 23.11 -25.99
N MET A 26 -17.34 22.12 -26.79
CA MET A 26 -16.80 20.75 -26.71
C MET A 26 -15.27 20.80 -26.89
N PRO A 27 -14.46 20.15 -26.04
CA PRO A 27 -13.00 20.23 -26.14
C PRO A 27 -12.50 19.45 -27.36
N ASN A 28 -12.32 20.17 -28.48
CA ASN A 28 -11.66 19.62 -29.65
C ASN A 28 -10.16 19.46 -29.34
N LYS A 29 -9.59 18.30 -29.69
CA LYS A 29 -8.23 17.79 -29.38
C LYS A 29 -7.25 18.84 -28.82
N ARG A 30 -6.90 18.72 -27.52
CA ARG A 30 -5.75 19.41 -26.91
C ARG A 30 -4.52 19.21 -27.78
N SER A 31 -3.81 20.30 -28.05
CA SER A 31 -2.42 20.26 -28.52
C SER A 31 -1.59 19.46 -27.51
N ILE A 32 -0.89 18.43 -27.99
CA ILE A 32 0.04 17.65 -27.17
C ILE A 32 1.26 18.56 -26.90
N GLU A 33 1.19 19.33 -25.82
CA GLU A 33 2.42 19.78 -25.16
C GLU A 33 3.22 18.54 -24.82
N LYS A 34 4.52 18.59 -25.13
CA LYS A 34 5.42 17.44 -25.01
C LYS A 34 5.63 17.14 -23.53
N LYS A 35 4.75 16.30 -22.96
CA LYS A 35 4.77 15.85 -21.57
C LYS A 35 6.21 15.55 -21.17
N ARG A 36 6.75 16.26 -20.17
CA ARG A 36 8.08 15.94 -19.63
C ARG A 36 8.04 14.48 -19.20
N ALA A 37 9.08 13.71 -19.51
CA ALA A 37 9.22 12.38 -18.94
C ALA A 37 9.31 12.55 -17.42
N THR A 38 8.39 11.94 -16.69
CA THR A 38 8.16 12.19 -15.26
C THR A 38 9.19 11.51 -14.36
N GLY A 39 10.05 10.67 -14.94
CA GLY A 39 11.11 9.92 -14.28
C GLY A 39 10.62 8.77 -13.39
N PHE A 40 9.35 8.80 -12.96
CA PHE A 40 8.73 7.69 -12.24
C PHE A 40 8.70 6.40 -13.06
N THR A 41 8.82 5.29 -12.35
CA THR A 41 8.60 3.92 -12.83
C THR A 41 7.13 3.53 -12.68
N TRP A 42 6.48 3.99 -11.60
CA TRP A 42 5.13 3.59 -11.22
C TRP A 42 4.29 4.80 -10.79
N VAL A 43 3.03 4.86 -11.24
CA VAL A 43 1.99 5.75 -10.69
C VAL A 43 0.66 5.00 -10.70
N GLY A 44 -0.04 5.00 -9.58
CA GLY A 44 -1.19 4.12 -9.37
C GLY A 44 -2.15 4.54 -8.27
N VAL A 45 -2.86 3.56 -7.74
CA VAL A 45 -3.87 3.69 -6.67
C VAL A 45 -4.01 2.38 -5.91
N SER A 46 -4.26 2.46 -4.60
CA SER A 46 -4.65 1.31 -3.79
C SER A 46 -6.08 0.89 -4.11
N GLU A 47 -6.32 -0.40 -4.28
CA GLU A 47 -7.60 -1.02 -4.65
C GLU A 47 -8.14 -1.79 -3.44
N SER A 48 -8.83 -1.06 -2.56
CA SER A 48 -9.32 -1.53 -1.26
C SER A 48 -10.63 -2.32 -1.34
N GLY A 49 -10.87 -3.11 -0.29
CA GLY A 49 -12.13 -3.78 0.02
C GLY A 49 -11.95 -5.14 0.68
N ALA A 50 -10.82 -5.83 0.47
CA ALA A 50 -10.59 -7.19 0.98
C ALA A 50 -10.02 -7.20 2.41
N GLU A 51 -9.44 -6.08 2.83
CA GLU A 51 -9.06 -5.75 4.19
C GLU A 51 -10.24 -5.32 5.08
N PHE A 52 -11.35 -4.84 4.49
CA PHE A 52 -12.47 -4.23 5.22
C PHE A 52 -13.13 -5.15 6.25
N GLY A 53 -13.76 -4.53 7.28
CA GLY A 53 -14.59 -5.21 8.26
C GLY A 53 -13.81 -5.99 9.32
N SER A 54 -14.22 -5.84 10.58
CA SER A 54 -13.50 -6.42 11.74
C SER A 54 -13.78 -7.90 12.00
N ALA A 55 -14.72 -8.52 11.26
CA ALA A 55 -15.02 -9.94 11.40
C ALA A 55 -13.95 -10.81 10.71
N ILE A 56 -13.39 -11.76 11.47
CA ILE A 56 -12.39 -12.73 11.01
C ILE A 56 -12.97 -14.16 11.12
N PRO A 57 -13.03 -14.94 10.02
CA PRO A 57 -12.65 -14.57 8.65
C PRO A 57 -13.62 -13.57 8.00
N GLY A 58 -14.84 -13.41 8.54
CA GLY A 58 -15.90 -12.61 7.92
C GLY A 58 -16.51 -13.28 6.68
N THR A 59 -17.36 -12.54 5.98
CA THR A 59 -18.18 -13.02 4.87
C THR A 59 -18.06 -12.08 3.67
N LEU A 60 -17.65 -12.62 2.52
CA LEU A 60 -17.60 -11.89 1.26
C LEU A 60 -19.00 -11.32 0.91
N GLY A 61 -19.06 -10.03 0.58
CA GLY A 61 -20.32 -9.34 0.29
C GLY A 61 -21.09 -8.90 1.53
N THR A 62 -20.51 -9.01 2.74
CA THR A 62 -21.05 -8.41 3.97
C THR A 62 -19.95 -7.70 4.77
N ASP A 63 -18.90 -8.41 5.15
CA ASP A 63 -17.80 -7.84 5.94
C ASP A 63 -16.70 -7.25 5.05
N TYR A 64 -16.45 -7.86 3.90
CA TYR A 64 -15.42 -7.44 2.93
C TYR A 64 -15.88 -7.70 1.48
N THR A 65 -15.16 -7.13 0.52
CA THR A 65 -15.38 -7.28 -0.93
C THR A 65 -14.05 -7.42 -1.67
N TRP A 66 -14.08 -7.73 -2.97
CA TRP A 66 -12.91 -7.60 -3.83
C TRP A 66 -13.02 -6.38 -4.76
N PRO A 67 -11.90 -5.76 -5.17
CA PRO A 67 -11.87 -4.72 -6.18
C PRO A 67 -12.54 -5.13 -7.49
N VAL A 68 -13.23 -4.19 -8.13
CA VAL A 68 -13.98 -4.47 -9.35
C VAL A 68 -13.07 -4.28 -10.56
N THR A 69 -12.75 -5.37 -11.25
CA THR A 69 -11.80 -5.37 -12.39
C THR A 69 -12.17 -4.41 -13.53
N SER A 70 -13.45 -4.17 -13.79
CA SER A 70 -13.86 -3.16 -14.78
C SER A 70 -13.59 -1.70 -14.35
N LYS A 71 -13.37 -1.45 -13.06
CA LYS A 71 -13.06 -0.13 -12.48
C LYS A 71 -11.54 0.08 -12.47
N ILE A 72 -10.78 -0.95 -12.07
CA ILE A 72 -9.32 -1.05 -12.32
C ILE A 72 -9.01 -0.76 -13.79
N GLN A 73 -9.77 -1.33 -14.75
CA GLN A 73 -9.56 -1.09 -16.17
C GLN A 73 -9.70 0.39 -16.58
N VAL A 74 -10.62 1.15 -15.98
CA VAL A 74 -10.79 2.58 -16.29
C VAL A 74 -9.57 3.38 -15.85
N LEU A 75 -9.01 3.07 -14.67
CA LEU A 75 -7.79 3.69 -14.14
C LEU A 75 -6.55 3.27 -14.95
N ARG A 76 -6.51 2.01 -15.37
CA ARG A 76 -5.49 1.46 -16.27
C ARG A 76 -5.49 2.14 -17.63
N ASP A 77 -6.67 2.38 -18.21
CA ASP A 77 -6.86 3.05 -19.50
C ASP A 77 -6.52 4.55 -19.42
N ALA A 78 -6.75 5.20 -18.27
CA ALA A 78 -6.28 6.56 -18.01
C ALA A 78 -4.74 6.65 -17.96
N GLY A 79 -4.07 5.59 -17.52
CA GLY A 79 -2.62 5.42 -17.66
C GLY A 79 -1.88 4.92 -16.42
N MET A 80 -2.58 4.60 -15.33
CA MET A 80 -1.98 3.98 -14.14
C MET A 80 -1.31 2.64 -14.50
N ASN A 81 -0.22 2.31 -13.81
CA ASN A 81 0.59 1.12 -14.10
C ASN A 81 1.07 0.34 -12.86
N ILE A 82 0.60 0.71 -11.67
CA ILE A 82 0.71 -0.05 -10.43
C ILE A 82 -0.64 0.01 -9.71
N PHE A 83 -0.99 -1.03 -8.96
CA PHE A 83 -2.16 -1.08 -8.10
C PHE A 83 -1.81 -1.90 -6.85
N ARG A 84 -1.85 -1.30 -5.66
CA ARG A 84 -1.73 -2.01 -4.38
C ARG A 84 -3.05 -2.63 -3.99
N VAL A 85 -3.03 -3.88 -3.53
CA VAL A 85 -4.22 -4.66 -3.19
C VAL A 85 -4.13 -5.09 -1.72
N PRO A 86 -4.70 -4.29 -0.80
CA PRO A 86 -4.82 -4.62 0.61
C PRO A 86 -5.60 -5.92 0.85
N PHE A 87 -5.12 -6.78 1.74
CA PHE A 87 -5.83 -7.98 2.19
C PHE A 87 -5.41 -8.39 3.62
N LEU A 88 -6.28 -9.07 4.38
CA LEU A 88 -5.90 -9.55 5.72
C LEU A 88 -5.14 -10.89 5.69
N MET A 89 -4.03 -10.96 6.43
CA MET A 89 -3.26 -12.18 6.67
C MET A 89 -4.11 -13.30 7.29
N GLU A 90 -5.05 -12.97 8.17
CA GLU A 90 -5.93 -13.92 8.87
C GLU A 90 -7.01 -14.50 7.95
N ARG A 91 -7.39 -13.79 6.89
CA ARG A 91 -8.30 -14.31 5.86
C ARG A 91 -7.55 -15.19 4.86
N LEU A 92 -6.33 -14.80 4.49
CA LEU A 92 -5.49 -15.57 3.57
C LEU A 92 -4.91 -16.84 4.21
N VAL A 93 -4.47 -16.77 5.47
CA VAL A 93 -3.91 -17.89 6.25
C VAL A 93 -4.59 -17.93 7.62
N PRO A 94 -5.75 -18.61 7.75
CA PRO A 94 -6.54 -18.60 8.98
C PRO A 94 -5.96 -19.46 10.13
N GLY A 95 -6.28 -19.06 11.36
CA GLY A 95 -6.04 -19.83 12.59
C GLY A 95 -4.61 -19.79 13.14
N SER A 96 -3.59 -19.74 12.27
CA SER A 96 -2.20 -19.51 12.66
C SER A 96 -1.43 -18.88 11.51
N ILE A 97 -0.48 -18.01 11.82
CA ILE A 97 0.45 -17.40 10.86
C ILE A 97 1.31 -18.43 10.09
N THR A 98 1.44 -19.66 10.58
CA THR A 98 2.06 -20.79 9.86
C THR A 98 1.06 -21.86 9.40
N GLY A 99 -0.22 -21.48 9.31
CA GLY A 99 -1.32 -22.33 8.84
C GLY A 99 -1.31 -22.56 7.33
N THR A 100 -2.36 -23.21 6.83
CA THR A 100 -2.61 -23.40 5.40
C THR A 100 -3.35 -22.21 4.81
N LEU A 101 -3.06 -21.88 3.54
CA LEU A 101 -3.82 -20.88 2.79
C LEU A 101 -5.31 -21.25 2.70
N ASP A 102 -6.21 -20.28 2.88
CA ASP A 102 -7.61 -20.45 2.50
C ASP A 102 -7.72 -20.45 0.97
N ALA A 103 -8.23 -21.56 0.41
CA ALA A 103 -8.28 -21.76 -1.02
C ALA A 103 -9.26 -20.83 -1.76
N THR A 104 -10.29 -20.31 -1.07
CA THR A 104 -11.28 -19.41 -1.66
C THR A 104 -10.71 -17.99 -1.71
N TYR A 105 -10.23 -17.51 -0.56
CA TYR A 105 -9.64 -16.17 -0.44
C TYR A 105 -8.39 -16.01 -1.32
N LEU A 106 -7.54 -17.04 -1.41
CA LEU A 106 -6.41 -17.07 -2.34
C LEU A 106 -6.85 -17.03 -3.81
N ALA A 107 -7.93 -17.73 -4.19
CA ALA A 107 -8.41 -17.75 -5.57
C ALA A 107 -8.96 -16.39 -6.00
N ASP A 108 -9.64 -15.68 -5.10
CA ASP A 108 -10.13 -14.33 -5.36
C ASP A 108 -8.97 -13.31 -5.43
N LEU A 109 -8.01 -13.35 -4.48
CA LEU A 109 -6.79 -12.53 -4.53
C LEU A 109 -6.05 -12.72 -5.85
N LYS A 110 -5.85 -13.98 -6.26
CA LYS A 110 -5.26 -14.32 -7.56
C LYS A 110 -6.07 -13.80 -8.74
N THR A 111 -7.40 -13.72 -8.64
CA THR A 111 -8.24 -13.19 -9.72
C THR A 111 -7.96 -11.70 -9.94
N THR A 112 -7.91 -10.91 -8.87
CA THR A 112 -7.56 -9.47 -8.91
C THR A 112 -6.12 -9.26 -9.39
N VAL A 113 -5.14 -9.95 -8.78
CA VAL A 113 -3.72 -9.85 -9.14
C VAL A 113 -3.46 -10.27 -10.59
N ASN A 114 -4.05 -11.37 -11.07
CA ASN A 114 -3.87 -11.81 -12.45
C ASN A 114 -4.55 -10.86 -13.44
N PHE A 115 -5.67 -10.22 -13.10
CA PHE A 115 -6.29 -9.20 -13.93
C PHE A 115 -5.37 -7.97 -14.11
N ILE A 116 -4.87 -7.43 -12.98
CA ILE A 116 -3.93 -6.29 -12.98
C ILE A 116 -2.69 -6.62 -13.81
N THR A 117 -2.04 -7.75 -13.53
CA THR A 117 -0.77 -8.13 -14.17
C THR A 117 -0.94 -8.52 -15.65
N ALA A 118 -2.06 -9.12 -16.05
CA ALA A 118 -2.38 -9.38 -17.46
C ALA A 118 -2.58 -8.08 -18.28
N SER A 119 -2.94 -6.96 -17.65
CA SER A 119 -2.96 -5.63 -18.29
C SER A 119 -1.56 -5.02 -18.49
N GLY A 120 -0.50 -5.68 -17.99
CA GLY A 120 0.89 -5.19 -18.01
C GLY A 120 1.26 -4.22 -16.88
N ALA A 121 0.29 -3.86 -16.02
CA ALA A 121 0.54 -3.14 -14.77
C ALA A 121 1.19 -4.05 -13.72
N TYR A 122 1.68 -3.45 -12.65
CA TYR A 122 2.16 -4.14 -11.46
C TYR A 122 1.04 -4.27 -10.43
N ALA A 123 1.02 -5.38 -9.68
CA ALA A 123 0.13 -5.58 -8.54
C ALA A 123 0.99 -5.68 -7.27
N VAL A 124 0.79 -4.78 -6.31
CA VAL A 124 1.40 -4.89 -4.97
C VAL A 124 0.49 -5.75 -4.10
N LEU A 125 1.05 -6.81 -3.52
CA LEU A 125 0.37 -7.66 -2.56
C LEU A 125 0.67 -7.09 -1.17
N ASP A 126 -0.32 -6.43 -0.59
CA ASP A 126 -0.26 -5.81 0.75
C ASP A 126 -1.02 -6.67 1.78
N PRO A 127 -0.33 -7.34 2.70
CA PRO A 127 -0.93 -7.84 3.93
C PRO A 127 -1.16 -6.67 4.89
N HIS A 128 -2.39 -6.16 4.88
CA HIS A 128 -2.79 -4.89 5.50
C HIS A 128 -2.99 -5.03 7.02
N ASN A 129 -1.90 -5.29 7.72
CA ASN A 129 -1.91 -5.98 9.02
C ASN A 129 -1.17 -5.27 10.15
N TYR A 130 -0.57 -4.10 9.93
CA TYR A 130 -0.02 -3.25 10.99
C TYR A 130 1.08 -3.93 11.83
N GLY A 131 1.84 -4.86 11.25
CA GLY A 131 2.82 -5.70 11.95
C GLY A 131 2.21 -6.70 12.94
N ARG A 132 0.91 -6.98 12.83
CA ARG A 132 0.10 -7.76 13.79
C ARG A 132 -0.64 -8.90 13.09
N TYR A 133 -0.80 -10.01 13.80
CA TYR A 133 -1.64 -11.14 13.40
C TYR A 133 -2.52 -11.56 14.58
N SER A 134 -3.82 -11.71 14.33
CA SER A 134 -4.85 -11.88 15.36
C SER A 134 -4.76 -10.81 16.47
N GLY A 135 -4.54 -9.56 16.06
CA GLY A 135 -4.39 -8.39 16.93
C GLY A 135 -3.10 -8.34 17.78
N SER A 136 -2.23 -9.36 17.67
CA SER A 136 -0.97 -9.44 18.43
C SER A 136 0.22 -9.11 17.54
N VAL A 137 1.20 -8.37 18.08
CA VAL A 137 2.46 -8.06 17.37
C VAL A 137 3.14 -9.35 16.90
N ILE A 138 3.52 -9.41 15.63
CA ILE A 138 4.25 -10.54 15.04
C ILE A 138 5.67 -10.56 15.62
N SER A 139 5.88 -11.33 16.68
CA SER A 139 7.17 -11.37 17.40
C SER A 139 8.13 -12.46 16.93
N SER A 140 7.69 -13.38 16.05
CA SER A 140 8.51 -14.47 15.52
C SER A 140 8.84 -14.24 14.04
N THR A 141 10.11 -13.93 13.78
CA THR A 141 10.68 -13.80 12.45
C THR A 141 10.59 -15.10 11.65
N ASP A 142 10.78 -16.26 12.29
CA ASP A 142 10.72 -17.56 11.61
C ASP A 142 9.29 -17.88 11.14
N ASN A 143 8.27 -17.55 11.94
CA ASN A 143 6.88 -17.69 11.55
C ASN A 143 6.52 -16.73 10.41
N PHE A 144 6.98 -15.47 10.48
CA PHE A 144 6.72 -14.48 9.42
C PHE A 144 7.43 -14.83 8.10
N LYS A 145 8.67 -15.32 8.17
CA LYS A 145 9.41 -15.89 7.04
C LYS A 145 8.67 -17.09 6.43
N THR A 146 8.10 -17.96 7.27
CA THR A 146 7.31 -19.11 6.82
C THR A 146 6.02 -18.69 6.13
N TRP A 147 5.31 -17.69 6.66
CA TRP A 147 4.14 -17.08 6.02
C TRP A 147 4.52 -16.51 4.65
N TRP A 148 5.60 -15.72 4.58
CA TRP A 148 6.10 -15.13 3.35
C TRP A 148 6.57 -16.15 2.31
N THR A 149 7.26 -17.21 2.72
CA THR A 149 7.61 -18.33 1.82
C THR A 149 6.35 -19.00 1.26
N THR A 150 5.33 -19.19 2.10
CA THR A 150 4.05 -19.81 1.70
C THR A 150 3.30 -18.96 0.67
N VAL A 151 3.11 -17.67 0.96
CA VAL A 151 2.41 -16.74 0.05
C VAL A 151 3.20 -16.48 -1.22
N ALA A 152 4.50 -16.19 -1.15
CA ALA A 152 5.30 -15.89 -2.33
C ALA A 152 5.42 -17.06 -3.31
N THR A 153 5.34 -18.32 -2.83
CA THR A 153 5.31 -19.52 -3.69
C THR A 153 4.17 -19.47 -4.71
N GLU A 154 3.01 -18.94 -4.30
CA GLU A 154 1.80 -18.85 -5.14
C GLU A 154 1.89 -17.82 -6.27
N PHE A 155 2.89 -16.92 -6.21
CA PHE A 155 3.07 -15.79 -7.13
C PHE A 155 4.49 -15.73 -7.74
N ALA A 156 5.40 -16.63 -7.39
CA ALA A 156 6.83 -16.57 -7.72
C ALA A 156 7.16 -16.47 -9.23
N SER A 157 6.26 -16.94 -10.09
CA SER A 157 6.41 -16.88 -11.56
C SER A 157 5.83 -15.62 -12.22
N ASN A 158 5.14 -14.76 -11.48
CA ASN A 158 4.56 -13.52 -12.01
C ASN A 158 5.52 -12.35 -11.74
N ASP A 159 6.22 -11.87 -12.78
CA ASP A 159 7.22 -10.80 -12.69
C ASP A 159 6.63 -9.39 -12.51
N LYS A 160 5.30 -9.28 -12.59
CA LYS A 160 4.52 -8.07 -12.33
C LYS A 160 3.93 -8.02 -10.93
N VAL A 161 4.12 -9.05 -10.11
CA VAL A 161 3.86 -8.98 -8.67
C VAL A 161 4.97 -8.19 -7.98
N ILE A 162 4.57 -7.37 -7.02
CA ILE A 162 5.42 -6.73 -6.02
C ILE A 162 4.90 -7.22 -4.66
N PHE A 163 5.82 -7.51 -3.74
CA PHE A 163 5.46 -7.92 -2.38
C PHE A 163 5.74 -6.77 -1.42
N ASP A 164 4.71 -6.19 -0.83
CA ASP A 164 4.82 -5.32 0.35
C ASP A 164 4.91 -6.22 1.58
N THR A 165 5.88 -5.99 2.48
CA THR A 165 6.10 -6.85 3.65
C THR A 165 4.95 -6.84 4.65
N ASN A 166 4.34 -5.67 4.91
CA ASN A 166 3.18 -5.47 5.78
C ASN A 166 2.85 -3.97 5.85
N ASN A 167 1.58 -3.62 5.65
CA ASN A 167 1.11 -2.25 5.90
C ASN A 167 1.49 -1.74 7.29
N GLU A 168 2.14 -0.59 7.35
CA GLU A 168 2.26 0.33 8.47
C GLU A 168 2.58 -0.32 9.83
N TYR A 169 3.79 -0.85 9.99
CA TYR A 169 4.28 -1.20 11.32
C TYR A 169 4.17 0.01 12.27
N HIS A 170 3.62 -0.19 13.47
CA HIS A 170 3.47 0.89 14.47
C HIS A 170 3.52 0.36 15.90
N ASP A 171 3.95 1.20 16.85
CA ASP A 171 4.04 0.89 18.29
C ASP A 171 4.80 -0.42 18.60
N MET A 172 5.82 -0.71 17.79
CA MET A 172 6.65 -1.92 17.86
C MET A 172 8.11 -1.57 18.16
N ASP A 173 8.87 -2.57 18.64
CA ASP A 173 10.31 -2.44 18.76
C ASP A 173 10.96 -2.27 17.37
N GLN A 174 11.83 -1.27 17.23
CA GLN A 174 12.44 -0.91 15.95
C GLN A 174 13.40 -1.97 15.41
N THR A 175 14.00 -2.78 16.29
CA THR A 175 14.84 -3.91 15.88
C THR A 175 13.98 -5.06 15.37
N LEU A 176 12.82 -5.30 15.99
CA LEU A 176 11.83 -6.26 15.50
C LEU A 176 11.31 -5.88 14.11
N VAL A 177 10.94 -4.62 13.85
CA VAL A 177 10.46 -4.17 12.53
C VAL A 177 11.50 -4.43 11.43
N LEU A 178 12.78 -4.09 11.68
CA LEU A 178 13.90 -4.41 10.79
C LEU A 178 14.00 -5.93 10.54
N ASN A 179 13.93 -6.73 11.60
CA ASN A 179 14.08 -8.18 11.50
C ASN A 179 12.89 -8.85 10.79
N LEU A 180 11.67 -8.33 10.94
CA LEU A 180 10.48 -8.80 10.21
C LEU A 180 10.59 -8.52 8.71
N ASN A 181 11.02 -7.31 8.34
CA ASN A 181 11.28 -6.97 6.94
C ASN A 181 12.37 -7.87 6.32
N GLN A 182 13.48 -8.13 7.03
CA GLN A 182 14.49 -9.08 6.54
C GLN A 182 13.95 -10.51 6.46
N ALA A 183 13.13 -10.94 7.42
CA ALA A 183 12.48 -12.26 7.41
C ALA A 183 11.51 -12.44 6.23
N ALA A 184 10.78 -11.37 5.86
CA ALA A 184 9.93 -11.34 4.67
C ALA A 184 10.76 -11.48 3.38
N ILE A 185 11.80 -10.65 3.22
CA ILE A 185 12.73 -10.73 2.07
C ILE A 185 13.29 -12.15 1.93
N ASP A 186 13.87 -12.67 3.01
CA ASP A 186 14.41 -14.02 3.07
C ASP A 186 13.37 -15.08 2.66
N GLY A 187 12.13 -14.96 3.13
CA GLY A 187 11.05 -15.91 2.86
C GLY A 187 10.59 -15.87 1.41
N ILE A 188 10.39 -14.67 0.86
CA ILE A 188 10.04 -14.41 -0.54
C ILE A 188 11.12 -14.97 -1.48
N ARG A 189 12.41 -14.69 -1.20
CA ARG A 189 13.51 -15.20 -2.04
C ARG A 189 13.69 -16.71 -1.89
N ALA A 190 13.46 -17.28 -0.71
CA ALA A 190 13.47 -18.74 -0.50
C ALA A 190 12.35 -19.48 -1.26
N ALA A 191 11.21 -18.83 -1.52
CA ALA A 191 10.13 -19.36 -2.37
C ALA A 191 10.47 -19.38 -3.88
N GLY A 192 11.63 -18.85 -4.29
CA GLY A 192 12.04 -18.74 -5.69
C GLY A 192 11.53 -17.49 -6.40
N ALA A 193 10.81 -16.59 -5.70
CA ALA A 193 10.33 -15.32 -6.23
C ALA A 193 11.49 -14.30 -6.31
N THR A 194 12.28 -14.38 -7.39
CA THR A 194 13.55 -13.66 -7.56
C THR A 194 13.50 -12.48 -8.54
N SER A 195 12.44 -12.37 -9.35
CA SER A 195 12.26 -11.27 -10.31
C SER A 195 11.57 -10.05 -9.70
N GLN A 196 10.72 -10.28 -8.71
CA GLN A 196 9.81 -9.30 -8.11
C GLN A 196 10.53 -8.26 -7.25
N TYR A 197 10.01 -7.04 -7.23
CA TYR A 197 10.36 -6.05 -6.21
C TYR A 197 9.77 -6.44 -4.86
N ILE A 198 10.44 -6.01 -3.80
CA ILE A 198 9.94 -6.11 -2.42
C ILE A 198 9.88 -4.70 -1.88
N PHE A 199 8.68 -4.26 -1.54
CA PHE A 199 8.45 -3.01 -0.85
C PHE A 199 8.58 -3.29 0.65
N VAL A 200 9.37 -2.47 1.35
CA VAL A 200 9.68 -2.63 2.77
C VAL A 200 9.19 -1.43 3.55
N GLU A 201 8.41 -1.70 4.58
CA GLU A 201 7.77 -0.66 5.39
C GLU A 201 8.43 -0.49 6.76
N GLY A 202 8.47 0.76 7.20
CA GLY A 202 9.01 1.18 8.49
C GLY A 202 7.96 1.20 9.61
N ASN A 203 8.46 1.43 10.81
CA ASN A 203 7.66 1.71 12.00
C ASN A 203 7.07 3.13 11.95
N ALA A 204 6.23 3.46 12.93
CA ALA A 204 5.50 4.72 13.00
C ALA A 204 4.67 5.00 11.73
N TRP A 205 3.91 3.98 11.31
CA TRP A 205 3.02 4.01 10.13
C TRP A 205 3.78 4.32 8.84
N THR A 206 5.02 3.81 8.76
CA THR A 206 6.00 4.06 7.69
C THR A 206 6.17 5.54 7.25
N GLY A 207 5.73 6.50 8.06
CA GLY A 207 5.43 7.86 7.60
C GLY A 207 6.67 8.65 7.20
N ALA A 208 6.72 9.13 5.95
CA ALA A 208 7.91 9.76 5.36
C ALA A 208 8.41 10.97 6.18
N TRP A 209 7.50 11.83 6.65
CA TRP A 209 7.78 12.97 7.53
C TRP A 209 8.53 12.63 8.82
N SER A 210 8.37 11.39 9.31
CA SER A 210 8.98 10.89 10.55
C SER A 210 10.13 9.90 10.31
N TRP A 211 10.38 9.53 9.04
CA TRP A 211 11.24 8.40 8.66
C TRP A 211 12.61 8.42 9.34
N THR A 212 13.31 9.57 9.29
CA THR A 212 14.67 9.70 9.84
C THR A 212 14.74 9.65 11.37
N SER A 213 13.60 9.84 12.06
CA SER A 213 13.53 9.75 13.52
C SER A 213 13.25 8.34 14.02
N ASN A 214 12.56 7.52 13.21
CA ASN A 214 12.09 6.20 13.61
C ASN A 214 12.84 5.06 12.89
N ASN A 215 13.09 5.20 11.59
CA ASN A 215 13.40 4.10 10.67
C ASN A 215 14.84 4.08 10.14
N ASP A 216 15.76 4.83 10.76
CA ASP A 216 17.15 4.91 10.28
C ASP A 216 17.86 3.54 10.24
N ASN A 217 17.50 2.57 11.09
CA ASN A 217 18.08 1.22 11.04
C ASN A 217 17.69 0.42 9.78
N MET A 218 16.59 0.78 9.10
CA MET A 218 16.06 0.07 7.93
C MET A 218 17.06 0.01 6.77
N LYS A 219 18.03 0.93 6.69
CA LYS A 219 19.12 0.88 5.68
C LYS A 219 19.94 -0.42 5.71
N GLY A 220 19.89 -1.16 6.83
CA GLY A 220 20.56 -2.45 7.03
C GLY A 220 19.90 -3.64 6.34
N LEU A 221 18.71 -3.47 5.74
CA LEU A 221 18.05 -4.51 4.96
C LEU A 221 18.86 -4.89 3.72
N THR A 222 18.87 -6.18 3.40
CA THR A 222 19.60 -6.76 2.27
C THR A 222 18.74 -7.75 1.47
N ASP A 223 18.84 -7.70 0.14
CA ASP A 223 18.17 -8.59 -0.78
C ASP A 223 19.21 -9.11 -1.80
N PRO A 224 19.37 -10.44 -1.98
CA PRO A 224 20.29 -10.99 -2.98
C PRO A 224 19.93 -10.61 -4.43
N GLN A 225 18.73 -10.07 -4.68
CA GLN A 225 18.26 -9.64 -6.00
C GLN A 225 18.34 -8.13 -6.25
N ASP A 226 18.75 -7.35 -5.24
CA ASP A 226 18.85 -5.88 -5.25
C ASP A 226 17.57 -5.16 -5.73
N LYS A 227 16.40 -5.57 -5.20
CA LYS A 227 15.08 -5.00 -5.54
C LYS A 227 14.26 -4.57 -4.32
N ILE A 228 14.93 -4.11 -3.26
CA ILE A 228 14.28 -3.44 -2.14
C ILE A 228 13.88 -2.02 -2.56
N VAL A 229 12.64 -1.64 -2.28
CA VAL A 229 12.14 -0.27 -2.34
C VAL A 229 11.54 0.07 -0.99
N TYR A 230 11.87 1.23 -0.43
CA TYR A 230 11.38 1.67 0.88
C TYR A 230 10.05 2.36 0.66
N GLU A 231 8.97 1.68 1.01
CA GLU A 231 7.61 2.18 0.92
C GLU A 231 7.33 3.06 2.13
N MET A 232 6.85 4.27 1.89
CA MET A 232 6.54 5.26 2.92
C MET A 232 5.18 5.89 2.63
N HIS A 233 4.44 6.26 3.67
CA HIS A 233 3.12 6.87 3.53
C HIS A 233 3.20 8.35 3.85
N GLN A 234 2.35 9.16 3.19
CA GLN A 234 2.30 10.58 3.45
C GLN A 234 0.94 11.24 3.21
N TYR A 235 0.19 11.42 4.29
CA TYR A 235 -0.97 12.32 4.34
C TYR A 235 -0.59 13.76 4.68
N LEU A 236 -1.51 14.69 4.43
CA LEU A 236 -1.24 16.14 4.34
C LEU A 236 -1.96 16.99 5.41
N ASP A 237 -2.77 16.35 6.25
CA ASP A 237 -3.47 16.90 7.40
C ASP A 237 -2.56 17.07 8.64
N SER A 238 -3.07 17.65 9.73
CA SER A 238 -2.25 18.18 10.83
C SER A 238 -1.33 17.17 11.51
N ASP A 239 -1.76 15.93 11.67
CA ASP A 239 -1.00 14.83 12.27
C ASP A 239 -0.46 13.84 11.24
N SER A 240 -0.78 14.02 9.95
CA SER A 240 -0.43 13.11 8.85
C SER A 240 -1.17 11.76 8.91
N SER A 241 -2.37 11.72 9.50
CA SER A 241 -3.19 10.51 9.63
C SER A 241 -4.10 10.19 8.44
N GLY A 242 -4.37 11.15 7.55
CA GLY A 242 -5.29 10.93 6.43
C GLY A 242 -6.76 10.88 6.84
N THR A 243 -7.12 11.54 7.95
CA THR A 243 -8.49 11.52 8.50
C THR A 243 -9.24 12.83 8.26
N SER A 244 -8.61 13.81 7.60
CA SER A 244 -9.18 15.15 7.37
C SER A 244 -9.06 15.63 5.93
N GLU A 245 -10.11 16.28 5.42
CA GLU A 245 -10.08 16.98 4.13
C GLU A 245 -9.14 18.20 4.12
N THR A 246 -8.64 18.65 5.28
CA THR A 246 -7.86 19.88 5.42
C THR A 246 -6.36 19.60 5.44
N CYS A 247 -5.64 20.09 4.42
CA CYS A 247 -4.18 20.07 4.40
C CYS A 247 -3.59 21.28 5.15
N VAL A 248 -2.45 21.08 5.83
CA VAL A 248 -1.82 22.12 6.69
C VAL A 248 -1.45 23.39 5.91
N SER A 249 -0.91 23.23 4.70
CA SER A 249 -0.53 24.31 3.80
C SER A 249 -0.54 23.81 2.35
N SER A 250 -0.36 24.71 1.39
CA SER A 250 -0.20 24.35 -0.03
C SER A 250 1.19 23.78 -0.38
N THR A 251 2.08 23.62 0.60
CA THR A 251 3.48 23.17 0.43
C THR A 251 3.84 21.98 1.33
N ILE A 252 2.99 21.63 2.30
CA ILE A 252 3.26 20.62 3.33
C ILE A 252 3.67 19.25 2.77
N GLY A 253 3.14 18.86 1.61
CA GLY A 253 3.49 17.60 0.96
C GLY A 253 4.96 17.52 0.54
N GLN A 254 5.52 18.59 -0.04
CA GLN A 254 6.97 18.64 -0.28
C GLN A 254 7.74 18.62 1.04
N GLU A 255 7.40 19.53 1.96
CA GLU A 255 8.12 19.74 3.24
C GLU A 255 8.29 18.44 4.03
N ARG A 256 7.25 17.59 4.02
CA ARG A 256 7.23 16.28 4.69
C ARG A 256 8.11 15.21 4.01
N LEU A 257 8.47 15.36 2.74
CA LEU A 257 9.34 14.40 2.04
C LEU A 257 10.84 14.76 2.06
N GLU A 258 11.23 15.97 2.47
CA GLU A 258 12.62 16.44 2.30
C GLU A 258 13.64 15.63 3.12
N SER A 259 13.27 15.25 4.36
CA SER A 259 14.12 14.45 5.25
C SER A 259 14.30 13.01 4.74
N ALA A 260 13.20 12.36 4.36
CA ALA A 260 13.19 11.02 3.75
C ALA A 260 13.96 10.99 2.42
N THR A 261 13.77 11.99 1.56
CA THR A 261 14.48 12.11 0.27
C THR A 261 15.99 12.22 0.46
N THR A 262 16.42 13.03 1.44
CA THR A 262 17.84 13.16 1.80
C THR A 262 18.39 11.83 2.31
N TRP A 263 17.65 11.13 3.19
CA TRP A 263 18.04 9.82 3.72
C TRP A 263 18.16 8.76 2.64
N LEU A 264 17.24 8.71 1.66
CA LEU A 264 17.32 7.78 0.53
C LEU A 264 18.59 8.03 -0.29
N LYS A 265 18.94 9.30 -0.55
CA LYS A 265 20.15 9.69 -1.30
C LYS A 265 21.43 9.30 -0.56
N ASP A 266 21.53 9.69 0.71
CA ASP A 266 22.71 9.43 1.55
C ASP A 266 22.99 7.93 1.74
N ASN A 267 21.95 7.10 1.73
CA ASN A 267 22.05 5.64 1.90
C ASN A 267 21.98 4.84 0.60
N GLY A 268 21.91 5.51 -0.56
CA GLY A 268 21.84 4.87 -1.88
C GLY A 268 20.62 3.97 -2.08
N LYS A 269 19.47 4.34 -1.52
CA LYS A 269 18.23 3.55 -1.52
C LYS A 269 17.20 4.11 -2.50
N LYS A 270 16.19 3.30 -2.83
CA LYS A 270 15.02 3.68 -3.63
C LYS A 270 13.80 3.78 -2.74
N GLY A 271 12.98 4.81 -2.93
CA GLY A 271 11.74 5.01 -2.19
C GLY A 271 10.52 4.98 -3.11
N PHE A 272 9.35 4.70 -2.53
CA PHE A 272 8.05 4.78 -3.15
C PHE A 272 7.04 5.33 -2.14
N ILE A 273 6.05 6.11 -2.59
CA ILE A 273 4.96 6.55 -1.71
C ILE A 273 3.76 5.62 -1.89
N GLY A 274 3.61 4.67 -0.96
CA GLY A 274 2.57 3.62 -0.97
C GLY A 274 1.17 4.14 -0.74
N GLU A 275 1.06 5.22 0.05
CA GLU A 275 -0.20 5.90 0.28
C GLU A 275 0.02 7.41 0.38
N PHE A 276 -0.81 8.15 -0.34
CA PHE A 276 -1.03 9.57 -0.10
C PHE A 276 -2.43 9.98 -0.55
N ALA A 277 -2.94 11.06 0.06
CA ALA A 277 -4.19 11.67 -0.34
C ALA A 277 -4.28 13.14 0.10
N GLY A 278 -5.32 13.82 -0.39
CA GLY A 278 -5.72 15.17 0.02
C GLY A 278 -7.20 15.40 -0.24
N GLY A 279 -7.84 16.25 0.56
CA GLY A 279 -9.24 16.61 0.37
C GLY A 279 -9.46 17.45 -0.88
N VAL A 280 -10.70 17.48 -1.41
CA VAL A 280 -11.04 18.23 -2.62
C VAL A 280 -11.14 19.73 -2.33
N ASN A 281 -9.99 20.40 -2.28
CA ASN A 281 -9.86 21.85 -2.15
C ASN A 281 -8.50 22.34 -2.69
N SER A 282 -8.45 23.61 -3.08
CA SER A 282 -7.28 24.20 -3.73
C SER A 282 -5.98 24.18 -2.91
N VAL A 283 -6.05 24.08 -1.58
CA VAL A 283 -4.86 23.97 -0.73
C VAL A 283 -4.26 22.57 -0.85
N CYS A 284 -5.10 21.54 -0.69
CA CYS A 284 -4.70 20.14 -0.86
C CYS A 284 -4.31 19.79 -2.30
N GLU A 285 -5.03 20.30 -3.31
CA GLU A 285 -4.65 20.14 -4.72
C GLU A 285 -3.23 20.69 -4.97
N SER A 286 -2.94 21.89 -4.46
CA SER A 286 -1.60 22.50 -4.57
C SER A 286 -0.53 21.71 -3.82
N ALA A 287 -0.85 21.20 -2.63
CA ALA A 287 0.08 20.43 -1.80
C ALA A 287 0.45 19.08 -2.44
N VAL A 288 -0.53 18.38 -3.02
CA VAL A 288 -0.31 17.14 -3.79
C VAL A 288 0.50 17.41 -5.05
N GLU A 289 0.19 18.47 -5.81
CA GLU A 289 1.00 18.86 -6.99
C GLU A 289 2.44 19.21 -6.62
N GLY A 290 2.65 19.96 -5.54
CA GLY A 290 3.99 20.27 -5.04
C GLY A 290 4.77 19.02 -4.64
N MET A 291 4.13 18.10 -3.91
CA MET A 291 4.73 16.82 -3.49
C MET A 291 5.15 15.95 -4.68
N LEU A 292 4.23 15.71 -5.63
CA LEU A 292 4.52 14.90 -6.81
C LEU A 292 5.54 15.57 -7.75
N SER A 293 5.52 16.90 -7.85
CA SER A 293 6.55 17.66 -8.58
C SER A 293 7.93 17.45 -7.94
N TYR A 294 8.04 17.64 -6.62
CA TYR A 294 9.28 17.44 -5.88
C TYR A 294 9.81 16.00 -6.02
N MET A 295 8.95 14.99 -5.90
CA MET A 295 9.34 13.60 -6.15
C MET A 295 9.82 13.38 -7.58
N SER A 296 9.16 13.97 -8.59
CA SER A 296 9.55 13.84 -10.01
C SER A 296 10.91 14.48 -10.33
N GLU A 297 11.29 15.51 -9.57
CA GLU A 297 12.62 16.14 -9.63
C GLU A 297 13.71 15.33 -8.91
N ASN A 298 13.32 14.35 -8.08
CA ASN A 298 14.18 13.49 -7.27
C ASN A 298 14.01 11.99 -7.63
N THR A 299 13.78 11.70 -8.91
CA THR A 299 13.62 10.33 -9.45
C THR A 299 14.91 9.50 -9.48
N ASP A 300 16.04 10.10 -9.07
CA ASP A 300 17.23 9.39 -8.67
C ASP A 300 17.01 8.50 -7.43
N VAL A 301 16.00 8.80 -6.60
CA VAL A 301 15.58 7.97 -5.46
C VAL A 301 14.11 7.59 -5.46
N TRP A 302 13.18 8.47 -5.85
CA TRP A 302 11.75 8.17 -5.86
C TRP A 302 11.31 7.42 -7.13
N MET A 303 10.80 6.21 -6.96
CA MET A 303 10.34 5.36 -8.06
C MET A 303 8.90 5.65 -8.49
N GLY A 304 8.09 6.30 -7.64
CA GLY A 304 6.68 6.50 -7.90
C GLY A 304 5.87 6.85 -6.66
N ALA A 305 4.55 6.92 -6.86
CA ALA A 305 3.56 7.08 -5.79
C ALA A 305 2.23 6.43 -6.20
N GLU A 306 1.44 5.97 -5.24
CA GLU A 306 0.04 5.57 -5.45
C GLU A 306 -0.94 6.20 -4.46
N TRP A 307 -2.13 6.50 -4.97
CA TRP A 307 -3.15 7.25 -4.25
C TRP A 307 -3.97 6.34 -3.33
N TRP A 308 -4.28 6.80 -2.12
CA TRP A 308 -5.24 6.14 -1.22
C TRP A 308 -6.62 6.81 -1.32
N ALA A 309 -7.66 6.16 -1.85
CA ALA A 309 -7.72 4.84 -2.48
C ALA A 309 -8.87 4.76 -3.50
N ALA A 310 -8.86 3.74 -4.36
CA ALA A 310 -9.99 3.22 -5.12
C ALA A 310 -10.54 1.96 -4.42
N GLY A 311 -11.64 1.41 -4.92
CA GLY A 311 -12.34 0.29 -4.30
C GLY A 311 -13.86 0.48 -4.26
N PRO A 312 -14.65 -0.58 -4.43
CA PRO A 312 -16.08 -0.46 -4.74
C PRO A 312 -16.97 -0.08 -3.54
N TRP A 313 -16.45 -0.10 -2.31
CA TRP A 313 -17.23 0.12 -1.08
C TRP A 313 -16.96 1.45 -0.37
N TRP A 314 -16.11 2.31 -0.93
CA TRP A 314 -15.78 3.60 -0.32
C TRP A 314 -16.96 4.59 -0.20
N GLY A 315 -18.03 4.42 -0.97
CA GLY A 315 -19.19 5.31 -0.93
C GLY A 315 -18.80 6.78 -1.15
N SER A 316 -19.04 7.63 -0.15
CA SER A 316 -18.69 9.06 -0.16
C SER A 316 -17.41 9.39 0.61
N TYR A 317 -16.52 8.42 0.83
CA TYR A 317 -15.21 8.66 1.44
C TYR A 317 -14.43 9.74 0.70
N MET A 318 -13.91 10.70 1.46
CA MET A 318 -13.34 11.97 0.96
C MET A 318 -12.21 11.81 -0.06
N TYR A 319 -11.44 10.72 0.01
CA TYR A 319 -10.33 10.45 -0.91
C TYR A 319 -10.65 9.38 -1.96
N SER A 320 -11.90 8.92 -2.08
CA SER A 320 -12.21 7.85 -3.03
C SER A 320 -11.93 8.28 -4.47
N LEU A 321 -11.04 7.53 -5.12
CA LEU A 321 -10.68 7.63 -6.52
C LEU A 321 -11.41 6.57 -7.38
N GLU A 322 -12.40 5.88 -6.81
CA GLU A 322 -13.20 4.87 -7.50
C GLU A 322 -13.94 5.50 -8.72
N PRO A 323 -13.65 5.07 -9.96
CA PRO A 323 -14.29 5.65 -11.15
C PRO A 323 -15.79 5.37 -11.16
N THR A 324 -16.70 6.25 -11.55
CA THR A 324 -16.55 7.68 -11.87
C THR A 324 -17.03 8.57 -10.72
N ASP A 325 -17.27 7.96 -9.56
CA ASP A 325 -18.27 8.40 -8.59
C ASP A 325 -17.63 8.76 -7.24
N GLY A 326 -16.39 8.33 -7.00
CA GLY A 326 -15.60 8.71 -5.83
C GLY A 326 -15.31 10.23 -5.79
N PRO A 327 -15.45 10.91 -4.63
CA PRO A 327 -15.28 12.37 -4.54
C PRO A 327 -13.93 12.91 -5.06
N ALA A 328 -12.84 12.17 -4.92
CA ALA A 328 -11.52 12.59 -5.40
C ALA A 328 -11.35 12.37 -6.91
N TYR A 329 -12.06 11.43 -7.54
CA TYR A 329 -11.82 10.95 -8.91
C TYR A 329 -11.74 12.10 -9.94
N SER A 330 -12.76 12.96 -10.02
CA SER A 330 -12.81 14.03 -11.03
C SER A 330 -11.81 15.16 -10.82
N THR A 331 -11.32 15.33 -9.59
CA THR A 331 -10.39 16.41 -9.21
C THR A 331 -8.94 15.94 -9.35
N TYR A 332 -8.63 14.77 -8.77
CA TYR A 332 -7.27 14.28 -8.66
C TYR A 332 -6.80 13.45 -9.85
N LEU A 333 -7.67 12.75 -10.60
CA LEU A 333 -7.21 12.02 -11.79
C LEU A 333 -6.50 12.95 -12.81
N PRO A 334 -7.01 14.15 -13.17
CA PRO A 334 -6.29 15.08 -14.05
C PRO A 334 -4.97 15.63 -13.47
N ILE A 335 -4.80 15.58 -12.15
CA ILE A 335 -3.55 15.94 -11.46
C ILE A 335 -2.55 14.79 -11.60
N LEU A 336 -2.95 13.57 -11.24
CA LEU A 336 -2.15 12.34 -11.32
C LEU A 336 -1.75 12.02 -12.77
N GLU A 337 -2.63 12.28 -13.74
CA GLU A 337 -2.37 12.15 -15.18
C GLU A 337 -1.11 12.90 -15.64
N LYS A 338 -0.75 14.01 -14.99
CA LYS A 338 0.49 14.75 -15.29
C LYS A 338 1.74 13.88 -15.06
N TYR A 339 1.67 12.93 -14.14
CA TYR A 339 2.78 12.11 -13.66
C TYR A 339 2.84 10.70 -14.28
N PHE A 340 1.76 10.20 -14.88
CA PHE A 340 1.69 8.86 -15.49
C PHE A 340 2.80 8.59 -16.52
N VAL A 341 3.35 7.38 -16.46
CA VAL A 341 4.48 6.92 -17.28
C VAL A 341 4.05 6.67 -18.73
N SER A 342 4.67 7.37 -19.67
CA SER A 342 4.36 7.23 -21.10
C SER A 342 4.87 5.90 -21.67
N GLY A 343 3.95 5.04 -22.10
CA GLY A 343 4.26 3.75 -22.72
C GLY A 343 3.32 2.61 -22.33
N SER A 344 2.50 2.81 -21.29
CA SER A 344 1.69 1.75 -20.68
C SER A 344 0.37 1.44 -21.40
N SER A 345 0.01 2.13 -22.49
CA SER A 345 -1.22 1.80 -23.25
C SER A 345 -0.96 0.67 -24.25
N SER A 346 -1.49 -0.50 -23.95
CA SER A 346 -1.48 -1.68 -24.83
C SER A 346 -2.40 -1.44 -26.04
N SER A 347 -1.91 -0.67 -27.01
CA SER A 347 -2.55 -0.55 -28.31
C SER A 347 -2.48 -1.89 -29.05
N SER A 348 -3.55 -2.67 -28.93
CA SER A 348 -3.78 -3.91 -29.67
C SER A 348 -3.85 -3.59 -31.17
N SER A 349 -2.69 -3.56 -31.80
CA SER A 349 -2.48 -3.19 -33.19
C SER A 349 -2.79 -4.38 -34.08
N SER A 350 -4.06 -4.48 -34.48
CA SER A 350 -4.51 -5.41 -35.51
C SER A 350 -3.71 -5.18 -36.80
N SER A 351 -2.83 -6.12 -37.12
CA SER A 351 -1.87 -6.05 -38.23
C SER A 351 -2.55 -6.31 -39.59
N SER A 352 -3.26 -5.30 -40.10
CA SER A 352 -3.76 -5.27 -41.47
C SER A 352 -2.59 -5.29 -42.46
N SER A 353 -2.32 -6.48 -43.00
CA SER A 353 -1.17 -6.74 -43.88
C SER A 353 -1.43 -6.22 -45.29
N SER A 354 -0.89 -5.04 -45.62
CA SER A 354 -0.91 -4.52 -47.00
C SER A 354 0.14 -5.23 -47.86
N THR A 355 -0.32 -6.15 -48.71
CA THR A 355 0.57 -6.90 -49.63
C THR A 355 1.02 -6.00 -50.78
N SER A 356 2.31 -5.72 -50.87
CA SER A 356 2.92 -5.09 -52.04
C SER A 356 3.13 -6.11 -53.16
N THR A 357 2.69 -5.76 -54.37
CA THR A 357 2.81 -6.62 -55.56
C THR A 357 4.17 -6.48 -56.23
N THR A 358 4.88 -7.59 -56.40
CA THR A 358 5.98 -7.73 -57.38
C THR A 358 5.86 -9.07 -58.10
N SER A 359 5.79 -9.03 -59.43
CA SER A 359 5.54 -10.20 -60.29
C SER A 359 6.85 -10.78 -60.84
N SER A 360 7.01 -12.12 -60.86
CA SER A 360 7.96 -12.85 -61.73
C SER A 360 7.64 -14.36 -61.82
N SER A 361 6.71 -14.69 -62.72
CA SER A 361 6.62 -15.87 -63.61
C SER A 361 7.28 -17.24 -63.31
N SER A 362 6.47 -18.30 -63.56
CA SER A 362 6.81 -19.70 -63.92
C SER A 362 7.29 -20.67 -62.83
N SER A 363 6.87 -21.96 -62.79
CA SER A 363 5.98 -22.72 -63.69
C SER A 363 5.46 -24.05 -63.06
N THR A 364 4.20 -24.44 -63.37
CA THR A 364 3.60 -25.81 -63.45
C THR A 364 3.94 -26.84 -62.34
N THR A 365 2.99 -27.43 -61.59
CA THR A 365 2.00 -28.40 -62.08
C THR A 365 1.03 -28.81 -60.95
N THR A 366 -0.25 -29.03 -61.28
CA THR A 366 -1.30 -29.47 -60.35
C THR A 366 -1.36 -31.00 -60.21
N THR A 367 -1.58 -31.52 -59.00
CA THR A 367 -2.35 -32.77 -58.83
C THR A 367 -3.15 -32.72 -57.52
N VAL A 368 -4.44 -33.05 -57.61
CA VAL A 368 -5.39 -33.10 -56.50
C VAL A 368 -5.52 -34.54 -56.02
N THR A 369 -5.59 -34.79 -54.71
CA THR A 369 -6.27 -35.98 -54.18
C THR A 369 -6.95 -35.66 -52.85
N THR A 370 -8.22 -36.04 -52.75
CA THR A 370 -9.13 -35.85 -51.61
C THR A 370 -9.26 -37.12 -50.75
N VAL A 371 -10.21 -37.14 -49.80
CA VAL A 371 -10.61 -38.24 -48.89
C VAL A 371 -9.74 -38.30 -47.63
N ALA A 372 -10.17 -37.86 -46.43
CA ALA A 372 -11.41 -38.02 -45.64
C ALA A 372 -11.40 -39.22 -44.67
N THR A 373 -11.40 -38.86 -43.38
CA THR A 373 -12.16 -39.42 -42.25
C THR A 373 -12.42 -40.94 -42.17
N THR A 374 -11.94 -41.58 -41.09
CA THR A 374 -12.82 -42.38 -40.20
C THR A 374 -12.19 -42.69 -38.84
N SER A 375 -13.04 -42.77 -37.82
CA SER A 375 -12.71 -43.12 -36.42
C SER A 375 -12.71 -44.64 -36.20
N ALA A 376 -12.01 -45.10 -35.16
CA ALA A 376 -12.29 -46.40 -34.51
C ALA A 376 -11.92 -46.35 -33.01
N THR A 377 -12.51 -47.24 -32.22
CA THR A 377 -12.64 -47.13 -30.75
C THR A 377 -12.16 -48.42 -30.06
N THR A 378 -12.00 -48.38 -28.72
CA THR A 378 -11.81 -49.55 -27.79
C THR A 378 -10.43 -50.23 -27.85
N THR A 379 -9.91 -50.92 -26.83
CA THR A 379 -10.49 -51.44 -25.56
C THR A 379 -9.44 -51.40 -24.43
N ALA A 380 -9.88 -51.39 -23.16
CA ALA A 380 -9.02 -51.59 -21.99
C ALA A 380 -8.70 -53.08 -21.73
N VAL A 381 -7.59 -53.37 -21.04
CA VAL A 381 -7.36 -54.66 -20.35
C VAL A 381 -6.75 -54.40 -18.98
N GLN A 382 -7.28 -55.12 -17.98
CA GLN A 382 -6.92 -55.12 -16.57
C GLN A 382 -6.06 -56.36 -16.26
N HIS A 383 -5.17 -56.30 -15.26
CA HIS A 383 -4.63 -57.52 -14.63
C HIS A 383 -4.36 -57.33 -13.14
N THR A 384 -4.44 -58.43 -12.39
CA THR A 384 -4.70 -58.44 -10.94
C THR A 384 -3.74 -59.37 -10.18
N THR A 385 -3.50 -59.08 -8.89
CA THR A 385 -2.95 -59.99 -7.84
C THR A 385 -1.50 -60.52 -8.06
N THR A 386 -0.66 -60.82 -7.06
CA THR A 386 -0.90 -61.43 -5.73
C THR A 386 0.22 -61.08 -4.72
N SER A 387 -0.05 -61.29 -3.43
CA SER A 387 0.82 -61.07 -2.27
C SER A 387 1.73 -62.26 -1.89
N THR A 388 2.85 -62.00 -1.17
CA THR A 388 3.34 -62.84 -0.03
C THR A 388 4.46 -62.17 0.78
N SER A 389 4.71 -62.66 1.99
CA SER A 389 5.56 -62.11 3.07
C SER A 389 6.52 -63.16 3.64
N THR A 390 7.70 -62.79 4.21
CA THR A 390 8.24 -63.29 5.52
C THR A 390 9.65 -62.74 5.91
N THR A 391 9.84 -62.43 7.21
CA THR A 391 11.06 -62.47 8.10
C THR A 391 12.49 -62.17 7.56
N ALA A 392 13.30 -61.23 8.08
CA ALA A 392 13.89 -61.02 9.44
C ALA A 392 15.03 -62.01 9.83
N PRO A 393 16.01 -61.69 10.74
CA PRO A 393 16.53 -60.42 11.31
C PRO A 393 18.09 -60.31 11.21
N VAL A 394 18.76 -59.40 11.95
CA VAL A 394 20.06 -59.58 12.71
C VAL A 394 20.47 -58.26 13.41
N GLU A 395 21.26 -58.36 14.48
CA GLU A 395 21.33 -57.44 15.64
C GLU A 395 22.78 -57.10 16.09
N VAL A 396 22.99 -55.87 16.59
CA VAL A 396 23.98 -55.35 17.59
C VAL A 396 25.46 -55.82 17.60
N THR A 397 26.39 -54.86 17.78
CA THR A 397 27.50 -54.96 18.76
C THR A 397 28.06 -53.58 19.15
N SER A 398 28.70 -53.50 20.32
CA SER A 398 28.85 -52.23 21.08
C SER A 398 30.19 -52.05 21.81
N ALA A 399 30.71 -50.81 21.79
CA ALA A 399 31.69 -50.22 22.75
C ALA A 399 33.10 -50.89 22.83
N PRO A 400 34.13 -50.23 23.41
CA PRO A 400 34.15 -49.89 24.84
C PRO A 400 34.56 -48.43 25.19
N ASN A 401 34.44 -48.16 26.49
CA ASN A 401 34.64 -46.88 27.19
C ASN A 401 36.12 -46.66 27.62
N SER A 402 36.51 -45.41 27.93
CA SER A 402 37.62 -45.14 28.85
C SER A 402 37.48 -43.79 29.56
N GLN A 403 37.77 -43.75 30.86
CA GLN A 403 37.43 -42.68 31.79
C GLN A 403 38.62 -41.77 32.14
N VAL A 404 38.36 -40.55 32.65
CA VAL A 404 39.16 -39.93 33.74
C VAL A 404 38.23 -39.17 34.72
N GLU A 405 38.50 -39.31 36.02
CA GLU A 405 37.87 -38.62 37.18
C GLU A 405 38.75 -37.42 37.63
N VAL A 406 38.36 -36.39 38.40
CA VAL A 406 37.36 -36.20 39.50
C VAL A 406 36.93 -34.70 39.48
N SER A 407 36.03 -34.10 40.30
CA SER A 407 35.19 -34.48 41.47
C SER A 407 33.99 -33.51 41.60
N SER A 408 33.29 -33.52 42.75
CA SER A 408 32.37 -32.47 43.23
C SER A 408 32.72 -32.09 44.68
N PRO A 409 32.38 -30.87 45.14
CA PRO A 409 31.69 -30.80 46.44
C PRO A 409 30.46 -29.87 46.44
N ALA A 410 29.68 -29.97 47.53
CA ALA A 410 28.29 -29.55 47.59
C ALA A 410 28.03 -28.08 47.98
N ALA A 411 26.81 -27.64 47.60
CA ALA A 411 25.96 -26.58 48.12
C ALA A 411 26.49 -25.57 49.16
N GLN A 412 26.30 -24.28 48.85
CA GLN A 412 25.93 -23.29 49.87
C GLN A 412 25.00 -22.21 49.29
N THR A 413 23.94 -21.91 50.04
CA THR A 413 22.97 -20.85 49.74
C THR A 413 23.48 -19.52 50.28
N THR A 414 23.65 -18.51 49.42
CA THR A 414 23.98 -17.14 49.85
C THR A 414 23.17 -16.09 49.09
N THR A 415 22.37 -15.33 49.83
CA THR A 415 21.60 -14.18 49.37
C THR A 415 22.41 -12.89 49.51
N VAL A 416 22.61 -12.14 48.42
CA VAL A 416 23.14 -10.76 48.43
C VAL A 416 22.54 -9.98 47.22
N PRO A 417 22.53 -8.64 47.19
CA PRO A 417 21.27 -7.92 47.32
C PRO A 417 20.87 -7.10 46.08
N ALA A 418 19.62 -6.64 46.06
CA ALA A 418 19.12 -5.73 45.03
C ALA A 418 19.86 -4.38 45.06
N ALA A 419 20.26 -3.90 43.88
CA ALA A 419 20.83 -2.58 43.71
C ALA A 419 19.71 -1.52 43.66
N THR A 420 19.60 -0.69 44.70
CA THR A 420 18.75 0.50 44.70
C THR A 420 19.21 1.53 43.67
N THR A 421 18.34 1.90 42.74
CA THR A 421 18.52 3.07 41.88
C THR A 421 17.67 4.23 42.41
N THR A 422 18.30 5.37 42.67
CA THR A 422 17.68 6.53 43.32
C THR A 422 16.83 7.34 42.35
N LEU A 423 15.49 7.34 42.50
CA LEU A 423 14.63 8.32 41.83
C LEU A 423 14.79 9.69 42.50
N ILE A 424 15.13 10.72 41.71
CA ILE A 424 15.07 12.12 42.16
C ILE A 424 13.64 12.62 41.98
N THR A 425 12.88 12.65 43.08
CA THR A 425 11.54 13.24 43.11
C THR A 425 11.65 14.76 43.18
N LYS A 426 11.25 15.48 42.13
CA LYS A 426 11.22 16.95 42.12
C LYS A 426 9.86 17.44 42.60
N THR A 427 9.73 17.67 43.90
CA THR A 427 8.55 18.27 44.52
C THR A 427 8.30 19.67 43.97
N SER A 428 7.11 19.90 43.39
CA SER A 428 6.63 21.25 43.06
C SER A 428 5.49 21.62 44.01
N SER A 429 5.57 22.81 44.60
CA SER A 429 4.71 23.24 45.69
C SER A 429 3.33 23.69 45.22
N THR A 430 2.28 23.25 45.90
CA THR A 430 0.93 23.81 45.78
C THR A 430 0.88 25.28 46.21
N GLN A 431 0.41 26.16 45.33
CA GLN A 431 -0.16 27.45 45.74
C GLN A 431 -1.63 27.50 45.33
N SER A 432 -2.48 27.77 46.32
CA SER A 432 -3.91 27.97 46.13
C SER A 432 -4.17 29.40 45.68
N ASN A 433 -4.77 29.58 44.51
CA ASN A 433 -5.32 30.85 44.06
C ASN A 433 -6.79 30.65 43.71
N THR A 434 -7.66 31.00 44.66
CA THR A 434 -9.08 31.25 44.39
C THR A 434 -9.23 32.42 43.43
N SER A 435 -9.81 32.19 42.26
CA SER A 435 -10.42 33.24 41.43
C SER A 435 -11.79 32.80 40.93
N THR A 436 -12.67 33.79 40.81
CA THR A 436 -14.13 33.64 40.68
C THR A 436 -14.58 33.10 39.32
N ALA A 437 -15.66 32.32 39.33
CA ALA A 437 -16.33 31.87 38.13
C ALA A 437 -16.82 33.05 37.27
N ALA A 438 -16.50 33.00 35.97
CA ALA A 438 -17.12 33.81 34.93
C ALA A 438 -17.68 32.87 33.88
N SER A 439 -18.98 32.97 33.61
CA SER A 439 -19.67 32.11 32.63
C SER A 439 -19.21 32.45 31.22
N CYS A 440 -18.79 31.45 30.45
CA CYS A 440 -18.66 31.57 28.99
C CYS A 440 -19.44 30.43 28.35
N SER A 441 -20.33 30.78 27.43
CA SER A 441 -21.25 29.87 26.76
C SER A 441 -20.53 28.99 25.74
N THR A 442 -20.52 27.68 25.97
CA THR A 442 -20.11 26.69 24.96
C THR A 442 -21.19 26.59 23.88
N THR A 443 -20.89 27.09 22.68
CA THR A 443 -21.62 26.71 21.47
C THR A 443 -21.48 25.21 21.27
N GLY A 444 -22.60 24.51 21.10
CA GLY A 444 -22.67 23.06 21.26
C GLY A 444 -21.91 22.27 20.20
N ALA A 445 -21.50 21.06 20.59
CA ALA A 445 -21.15 20.01 19.63
C ALA A 445 -22.31 19.79 18.66
N ALA A 446 -22.01 19.60 17.38
CA ALA A 446 -23.03 19.33 16.36
C ALA A 446 -23.70 17.98 16.65
N ALA A 447 -24.95 18.03 17.10
CA ALA A 447 -25.80 16.85 17.32
C ALA A 447 -26.30 16.31 15.97
N GLY A 448 -25.39 15.71 15.19
CA GLY A 448 -25.69 14.93 14.00
C GLY A 448 -25.31 13.48 14.22
N THR A 449 -25.96 12.58 13.48
CA THR A 449 -25.43 11.22 13.28
C THR A 449 -24.37 11.26 12.19
N VAL A 450 -23.34 10.42 12.34
CA VAL A 450 -22.26 10.25 11.36
C VAL A 450 -22.74 9.31 10.24
N PRO A 451 -22.69 9.71 8.96
CA PRO A 451 -23.11 8.83 7.87
C PRO A 451 -22.21 7.60 7.73
N HIS A 452 -22.70 6.58 7.01
CA HIS A 452 -21.92 5.41 6.63
C HIS A 452 -20.55 5.84 6.03
N TRP A 453 -19.47 5.15 6.41
CA TRP A 453 -18.09 5.41 5.98
C TRP A 453 -17.42 6.70 6.49
N TYR A 454 -18.04 7.49 7.38
CA TYR A 454 -17.39 8.65 8.00
C TYR A 454 -16.81 8.34 9.39
N GLN A 455 -15.87 9.18 9.82
CA GLN A 455 -15.25 9.09 11.14
C GLN A 455 -16.27 9.36 12.26
N CYS A 456 -16.32 8.45 13.21
CA CYS A 456 -17.17 8.47 14.40
C CYS A 456 -16.37 8.30 15.70
N GLY A 457 -15.06 8.13 15.62
CA GLY A 457 -14.22 7.91 16.78
C GLY A 457 -12.74 7.98 16.47
N GLY A 458 -11.94 7.70 17.49
CA GLY A 458 -10.50 7.83 17.47
C GLY A 458 -9.96 8.79 18.53
N LEU A 459 -8.68 8.62 18.85
CA LEU A 459 -7.93 9.42 19.80
C LEU A 459 -7.77 10.85 19.26
N ASN A 460 -8.22 11.83 20.05
CA ASN A 460 -8.43 13.24 19.68
C ASN A 460 -9.65 13.56 18.79
N TRP A 461 -10.50 12.58 18.44
CA TRP A 461 -11.77 12.88 17.75
C TRP A 461 -12.69 13.74 18.63
N THR A 462 -13.21 14.84 18.07
CA THR A 462 -14.13 15.78 18.75
C THR A 462 -15.46 15.97 18.02
N GLY A 463 -15.68 15.24 16.92
CA GLY A 463 -16.93 15.24 16.17
C GLY A 463 -18.00 14.33 16.79
N ALA A 464 -19.05 14.05 16.02
CA ALA A 464 -20.11 13.15 16.44
C ALA A 464 -19.61 11.69 16.54
N THR A 465 -20.18 10.91 17.47
CA THR A 465 -19.78 9.51 17.71
C THR A 465 -20.88 8.48 17.51
N ALA A 466 -22.11 8.95 17.28
CA ALA A 466 -23.24 8.09 16.95
C ALA A 466 -23.40 8.00 15.43
N CYS A 467 -23.37 6.80 14.88
CA CYS A 467 -23.61 6.57 13.46
C CYS A 467 -25.09 6.73 13.08
N GLU A 468 -25.35 6.91 11.79
CA GLU A 468 -26.70 6.82 11.22
C GLU A 468 -27.31 5.44 11.47
N SER A 469 -28.65 5.39 11.56
CA SER A 469 -29.37 4.17 11.90
C SER A 469 -29.15 3.09 10.84
N GLY A 470 -28.51 1.99 11.26
CA GLY A 470 -28.06 0.91 10.38
C GLY A 470 -26.59 0.56 10.59
N TYR A 471 -25.80 1.51 11.09
CA TYR A 471 -24.34 1.39 11.21
C TYR A 471 -23.87 1.51 12.67
N THR A 472 -22.69 0.99 12.94
CA THR A 472 -22.00 0.98 14.24
C THR A 472 -20.65 1.67 14.10
N CYS A 473 -20.21 2.37 15.14
CA CYS A 473 -18.88 2.95 15.15
C CYS A 473 -17.83 1.86 15.42
N VAL A 474 -17.07 1.48 14.39
CA VAL A 474 -16.05 0.42 14.44
C VAL A 474 -14.67 1.06 14.39
N GLU A 475 -13.86 0.83 15.43
CA GLU A 475 -12.46 1.23 15.48
C GLU A 475 -11.67 0.51 14.36
N GLN A 476 -11.05 1.28 13.47
CA GLN A 476 -10.12 0.76 12.46
C GLN A 476 -8.69 0.83 13.00
N ASN A 477 -8.34 1.96 13.60
CA ASN A 477 -7.10 2.17 14.34
C ASN A 477 -7.35 3.12 15.53
N PRO A 478 -6.38 3.31 16.45
CA PRO A 478 -6.59 4.11 17.65
C PRO A 478 -6.99 5.57 17.39
N TYR A 479 -6.67 6.14 16.22
CA TYR A 479 -6.97 7.52 15.82
C TYR A 479 -8.20 7.65 14.90
N TYR A 480 -8.72 6.52 14.39
CA TYR A 480 -9.81 6.50 13.43
C TYR A 480 -10.78 5.33 13.70
N SER A 481 -12.00 5.67 14.08
CA SER A 481 -13.15 4.75 14.06
C SER A 481 -14.14 5.23 13.00
N GLN A 482 -14.70 4.30 12.23
CA GLN A 482 -15.58 4.56 11.09
C GLN A 482 -16.97 3.96 11.33
N CYS A 483 -18.01 4.61 10.81
CA CYS A 483 -19.34 4.00 10.77
C CYS A 483 -19.39 2.89 9.71
N LEU A 484 -19.67 1.65 10.14
CA LEU A 484 -19.81 0.43 9.33
C LEU A 484 -21.12 -0.31 9.66
#